data_AF-A0AAV3GR94-F1
#
_entry.id   AF-A0AAV3GR94-F1
#
_cell.length_a   1.000
_cell.length_b   1.000
_cell.length_c   1.000
_cell.angle_alpha   90.00
_cell.angle_beta   90.00
_cell.angle_gamma   90.00
#
_symmetry.space_group_name_H-M   'P 1'
#
loop_
_entity.id
_entity.type
_entity.pdbx_description
1 polymer ?
#
loop_
_entity_poly.entity_id
_entity_poly.type
_entity_poly.pdbx_seq_one_letter_code
_entity_poly.pdbx_strand_id
1 'polypeptide(L)'
;MYKGHRIRAGDQHLVYHFVLGWLLALFIGWMSVFYFQELRQFDISKLSLSTIEIVRSIKDLIYLLGSLVLSGSTMLLYIHFFQDHWRSLWHRQKLARMILENHWYEVKQTQSEGFFKDLNSSRTKETISYFPKIYYRMKDGLLSIRVQISLGKYQDQLLKLEKKLESGLYCELVEKELKDSYVEYTLLYDIIANRIGIDEVVAESGALRLMKNQVWAYDSLPHMLIAGGTGGGKTYFLLTIIEALLKSDAELFVLDPKNADLADLGTVMPHVYSQKEEISACVEDFYERMMTRSKAMKEMPNYKTG
;
A
#
# COMPACT_ATOMS: atom_id res chain seq x y z
N MET A 1 19.44 -6.15 -4.44
CA MET A 1 19.31 -5.38 -3.18
C MET A 1 17.85 -4.92 -3.06
N TYR A 2 17.12 -5.35 -2.04
CA TYR A 2 15.70 -5.02 -1.87
C TYR A 2 15.51 -3.53 -1.55
N LYS A 3 14.59 -2.85 -2.23
CA LYS A 3 14.34 -1.39 -2.07
C LYS A 3 13.37 -1.03 -0.93
N GLY A 4 13.00 -1.97 -0.06
CA GLY A 4 12.07 -1.75 1.05
C GLY A 4 12.71 -1.21 2.32
N HIS A 5 11.90 -0.60 3.18
CA HIS A 5 12.32 -0.08 4.48
C HIS A 5 12.43 -1.20 5.51
N ARG A 6 13.60 -1.36 6.10
CA ARG A 6 13.81 -2.34 7.18
C ARG A 6 13.10 -1.89 8.46
N ILE A 7 12.25 -2.76 9.00
CA ILE A 7 11.56 -2.57 10.27
C ILE A 7 12.54 -2.80 11.42
N ARG A 8 12.50 -1.92 12.42
CA ARG A 8 13.36 -1.98 13.60
C ARG A 8 12.51 -1.99 14.88
N ALA A 9 13.08 -2.49 15.98
CA ALA A 9 12.41 -2.46 17.28
C ALA A 9 11.98 -1.03 17.69
N GLY A 10 12.79 -0.01 17.36
CA GLY A 10 12.45 1.40 17.61
C GLY A 10 11.23 1.92 16.83
N ASP A 11 10.79 1.21 15.79
CA ASP A 11 9.64 1.63 14.99
C ASP A 11 8.31 1.52 15.79
N GLN A 12 8.29 0.93 17.00
CA GLN A 12 7.10 0.81 17.86
C GLN A 12 6.43 2.16 18.21
N HIS A 13 7.18 3.27 18.16
CA HIS A 13 6.70 4.63 18.36
C HIS A 13 6.98 5.52 17.14
N LEU A 14 7.17 4.93 15.95
CA LEU A 14 7.56 5.62 14.73
C LEU A 14 6.64 6.80 14.39
N VAL A 15 5.32 6.60 14.45
CA VAL A 15 4.33 7.64 14.15
C VAL A 15 4.44 8.79 15.15
N TYR A 16 4.54 8.46 16.45
CA TYR A 16 4.67 9.47 17.50
C TYR A 16 5.96 10.29 17.34
N HIS A 17 7.10 9.63 17.16
CA HIS A 17 8.39 10.31 16.97
C HIS A 17 8.42 11.15 15.68
N PHE A 18 7.80 10.66 14.60
CA PHE A 18 7.68 11.40 13.35
C PHE A 18 6.85 12.68 13.54
N VAL A 19 5.65 12.57 14.12
CA VAL A 19 4.76 13.71 14.38
C VAL A 19 5.42 14.71 15.32
N LEU A 20 5.94 14.25 16.46
CA LEU A 20 6.56 15.12 17.45
C LEU A 20 7.81 15.82 16.87
N GLY A 21 8.67 15.07 16.17
CA GLY A 21 9.88 15.61 15.57
C GLY A 21 9.58 16.68 14.53
N TRP A 22 8.60 16.44 13.65
CA TRP A 22 8.18 17.41 12.65
C TRP A 22 7.48 18.63 13.27
N LEU A 23 6.58 18.44 14.23
CA LEU A 23 5.93 19.56 14.91
C LEU A 23 6.95 20.45 15.62
N LEU A 24 7.93 19.88 16.32
CA LEU A 24 9.00 20.64 16.96
C LEU A 24 9.86 21.39 15.94
N ALA A 25 10.27 20.73 14.85
CA ALA A 25 11.06 21.35 13.79
C ALA A 25 10.31 22.52 13.12
N LEU A 26 9.03 22.32 12.80
CA LEU A 26 8.17 23.36 12.20
C LEU A 26 7.91 24.50 13.17
N PHE A 27 7.65 24.19 14.44
CA PHE A 27 7.46 25.20 15.50
C PHE A 27 8.72 26.08 15.65
N ILE A 28 9.90 25.46 15.75
CA ILE A 28 11.18 26.19 15.81
C ILE A 28 11.40 27.02 14.54
N GLY A 29 11.05 26.48 13.37
CA GLY A 29 11.11 27.19 12.09
C GLY A 29 10.25 28.45 12.10
N TRP A 30 8.96 28.34 12.45
CA TRP A 30 8.04 29.47 12.52
C TRP A 30 8.43 30.50 13.58
N MET A 31 8.86 30.04 14.76
CA MET A 31 9.42 30.93 15.79
C MET A 31 10.62 31.70 15.24
N SER A 32 11.54 31.04 14.55
CA SER A 32 12.69 31.71 13.93
C SER A 32 12.27 32.77 12.92
N VAL A 33 11.21 32.53 12.13
CA VAL A 33 10.65 33.52 11.19
C VAL A 33 10.03 34.72 11.90
N PHE A 34 9.21 34.50 12.93
CA PHE A 34 8.55 35.60 13.65
C PHE A 34 9.52 36.50 14.40
N TYR A 35 10.56 35.91 15.03
CA TYR A 35 11.57 36.67 15.75
C TYR A 35 12.72 37.18 14.86
N PHE A 36 12.71 36.89 13.54
CA PHE A 36 13.80 37.27 12.63
C PHE A 36 14.06 38.78 12.60
N GLN A 37 12.99 39.60 12.59
CA GLN A 37 13.13 41.06 12.55
C GLN A 37 13.61 41.64 13.88
N GLU A 38 13.22 41.05 15.02
CA GLU A 38 13.62 41.51 16.35
C GLU A 38 15.06 41.16 16.67
N LEU A 39 15.52 39.97 16.26
CA LEU A 39 16.92 39.57 16.35
C LEU A 39 17.84 40.52 15.55
N ARG A 40 17.34 41.12 14.46
CA ARG A 40 18.10 42.05 13.61
C ARG A 40 18.19 43.46 14.20
N GLN A 41 17.26 43.87 15.06
CA GLN A 41 17.16 45.23 15.60
C GLN A 41 17.47 45.30 17.12
N PHE A 42 18.09 44.26 17.68
CA PHE A 42 18.34 44.16 19.11
C PHE A 42 19.39 45.17 19.58
N ASP A 43 18.93 46.31 20.12
CA ASP A 43 19.75 47.40 20.60
C ASP A 43 19.59 47.52 22.13
N ILE A 44 20.68 47.23 22.87
CA ILE A 44 20.68 47.00 24.34
C ILE A 44 20.29 48.25 25.15
N SER A 45 20.27 49.43 24.51
CA SER A 45 20.18 50.74 25.17
C SER A 45 18.76 51.28 25.41
N LYS A 46 17.68 50.61 24.98
CA LYS A 46 16.28 51.10 25.10
C LYS A 46 15.40 50.23 25.99
N LEU A 47 15.62 50.28 27.31
CA LEU A 47 14.77 49.65 28.32
C LEU A 47 13.97 50.71 29.10
N SER A 48 12.72 50.96 28.71
CA SER A 48 11.70 51.54 29.59
C SER A 48 10.66 50.47 29.94
N LEU A 49 10.22 50.45 31.20
CA LEU A 49 10.10 49.19 31.94
C LEU A 49 8.67 48.72 32.30
N SER A 50 7.58 49.40 31.93
CA SER A 50 6.23 48.95 32.38
C SER A 50 5.20 48.76 31.27
N THR A 51 5.00 49.74 30.38
CA THR A 51 4.04 49.58 29.27
C THR A 51 4.59 48.73 28.12
N ILE A 52 5.91 48.71 27.95
CA ILE A 52 6.63 47.92 26.94
C ILE A 52 6.60 46.42 27.29
N GLU A 53 6.65 46.07 28.59
CA GLU A 53 6.66 44.67 29.02
C GLU A 53 5.34 43.95 28.71
N ILE A 54 4.20 44.62 28.92
CA ILE A 54 2.87 44.04 28.64
C ILE A 54 2.68 43.84 27.13
N VAL A 55 3.03 44.83 26.31
CA VAL A 55 2.89 44.73 24.84
C VAL A 55 3.83 43.68 24.25
N ARG A 56 5.07 43.57 24.76
CA ARG A 56 6.03 42.53 24.37
C ARG A 56 5.50 41.14 24.74
N SER A 57 4.98 40.97 25.95
CA SER A 57 4.38 39.71 26.41
C SER A 57 3.18 39.25 25.57
N ILE A 58 2.29 40.18 25.19
CA ILE A 58 1.15 39.88 24.30
C ILE A 58 1.64 39.47 22.90
N LYS A 59 2.68 40.14 22.38
CA LYS A 59 3.27 39.82 21.09
C LYS A 59 3.94 38.44 21.09
N ASP A 60 4.68 38.10 22.14
CA ASP A 60 5.31 36.79 22.31
C ASP A 60 4.28 35.67 22.39
N LEU A 61 3.15 35.91 23.07
CA LEU A 61 2.02 34.99 23.12
C LEU A 61 1.39 34.78 21.74
N ILE A 62 1.22 35.85 20.95
CA ILE A 62 0.71 35.76 19.57
C ILE A 62 1.65 34.95 18.68
N TYR A 63 2.97 35.14 18.80
CA TYR A 63 3.96 34.38 18.04
C TYR A 63 4.00 32.91 18.43
N LEU A 64 3.88 32.61 19.73
CA LEU A 64 3.80 31.25 20.23
C LEU A 64 2.53 30.54 19.73
N LEU A 65 1.36 31.18 19.85
CA LEU A 65 0.10 30.61 19.37
C LEU A 65 0.10 30.47 17.83
N GLY A 66 0.58 31.49 17.12
CA GLY A 66 0.67 31.48 15.66
C GLY A 66 1.56 30.35 15.15
N SER A 67 2.72 30.14 15.76
CA SER A 67 3.65 29.07 15.36
C SER A 67 3.11 27.67 15.67
N LEU A 68 2.39 27.49 16.79
CA LEU A 68 1.68 26.24 17.10
C LEU A 68 0.58 25.94 16.07
N VAL A 69 -0.24 26.93 15.73
CA VAL A 69 -1.31 26.75 14.73
C VAL A 69 -0.71 26.43 13.35
N LEU A 70 0.29 27.19 12.89
CA LEU A 70 0.92 26.96 11.58
C LEU A 70 1.63 25.60 11.50
N SER A 71 2.35 25.19 12.54
CA SER A 71 2.98 23.86 12.59
C SER A 71 1.94 22.72 12.58
N GLY A 72 0.83 22.87 13.33
CA GLY A 72 -0.28 21.92 13.30
C GLY A 72 -0.95 21.84 11.93
N SER A 73 -1.28 22.98 11.32
CA SER A 73 -1.91 23.04 9.99
C SER A 73 -1.02 22.44 8.90
N THR A 74 0.27 22.77 8.89
CA THR A 74 1.22 22.20 7.92
C THR A 74 1.37 20.68 8.09
N MET A 75 1.34 20.17 9.32
CA MET A 75 1.35 18.73 9.58
C MET A 75 0.05 18.04 9.11
N LEU A 76 -1.12 18.65 9.33
CA LEU A 76 -2.39 18.11 8.83
C LEU A 76 -2.44 18.08 7.30
N LEU A 77 -1.96 19.14 6.65
CA LEU A 77 -1.82 19.17 5.19
C LEU A 77 -0.87 18.08 4.69
N TYR A 78 0.26 17.87 5.38
CA TYR A 78 1.18 16.78 5.05
C TYR A 78 0.51 15.41 5.10
N ILE A 79 -0.24 15.11 6.17
CA ILE A 79 -0.97 13.84 6.31
C ILE A 79 -2.02 13.69 5.19
N HIS A 80 -2.70 14.77 4.82
CA HIS A 80 -3.72 14.75 3.77
C HIS A 80 -3.14 14.54 2.36
N PHE A 81 -2.03 15.20 2.02
CA PHE A 81 -1.41 15.10 0.69
C PHE A 81 -0.53 13.84 0.54
N PHE A 82 0.16 13.41 1.59
CA PHE A 82 1.09 12.27 1.54
C PHE A 82 0.53 11.04 2.26
N GLN A 83 -0.69 10.64 1.87
CA GLN A 83 -1.43 9.55 2.52
C GLN A 83 -0.67 8.23 2.51
N ASP A 84 -0.04 7.87 1.39
CA ASP A 84 0.71 6.61 1.28
C ASP A 84 1.94 6.57 2.16
N HIS A 85 2.64 7.71 2.29
CA HIS A 85 3.78 7.79 3.21
C HIS A 85 3.31 7.69 4.66
N TRP A 86 2.24 8.41 5.02
CA TRP A 86 1.65 8.32 6.36
C TRP A 86 1.20 6.90 6.70
N ARG A 87 0.50 6.23 5.77
CA ARG A 87 0.11 4.82 5.88
C ARG A 87 1.31 3.92 6.07
N SER A 88 2.40 4.14 5.31
CA SER A 88 3.65 3.39 5.48
C SER A 88 4.23 3.51 6.88
N LEU A 89 4.23 4.69 7.50
CA LEU A 89 4.69 4.88 8.89
C LEU A 89 3.84 4.08 9.87
N TRP A 90 2.51 4.13 9.71
CA TRP A 90 1.58 3.41 10.57
C TRP A 90 1.73 1.88 10.43
N HIS A 91 1.83 1.35 9.20
CA HIS A 91 2.05 -0.07 8.95
C HIS A 91 3.36 -0.56 9.55
N ARG A 92 4.46 0.17 9.35
CA ARG A 92 5.77 -0.18 9.93
C ARG A 92 5.74 -0.19 11.46
N GLN A 93 5.06 0.77 12.07
CA GLN A 93 4.85 0.79 13.52
C GLN A 93 4.07 -0.43 13.99
N LYS A 94 2.97 -0.77 13.31
CA LYS A 94 2.12 -1.91 13.67
C LYS A 94 2.86 -3.24 13.53
N LEU A 95 3.65 -3.39 12.47
CA LEU A 95 4.52 -4.56 12.27
C LEU A 95 5.60 -4.65 13.36
N ALA A 96 6.24 -3.54 13.73
CA ALA A 96 7.21 -3.54 14.84
C ALA A 96 6.55 -3.95 16.16
N ARG A 97 5.38 -3.40 16.48
CA ARG A 97 4.59 -3.78 17.66
C ARG A 97 4.19 -5.24 17.64
N MET A 98 3.75 -5.77 16.51
CA MET A 98 3.42 -7.20 16.38
C MET A 98 4.61 -8.08 16.80
N ILE A 99 5.84 -7.78 16.36
CA ILE A 99 7.02 -8.56 16.74
C ILE A 99 7.29 -8.46 18.25
N LEU A 100 7.16 -7.26 18.83
CA LEU A 100 7.44 -7.02 20.24
C LEU A 100 6.37 -7.63 21.15
N GLU A 101 5.09 -7.43 20.86
CA GLU A 101 3.95 -7.94 21.61
C GLU A 101 3.87 -9.48 21.58
N ASN A 102 4.33 -10.11 20.49
CA ASN A 102 4.40 -11.56 20.39
C ASN A 102 5.75 -12.15 20.88
N HIS A 103 6.66 -11.32 21.40
CA HIS A 103 7.99 -11.72 21.88
C HIS A 103 8.83 -12.50 20.84
N TRP A 104 8.73 -12.11 19.56
CA TRP A 104 9.50 -12.70 18.45
C TRP A 104 10.88 -12.05 18.30
N TYR A 105 11.58 -11.87 19.41
CA TYR A 105 12.90 -11.27 19.49
C TYR A 105 13.68 -11.90 20.65
N GLU A 106 15.01 -11.77 20.61
CA GLU A 106 15.87 -12.26 21.70
C GLU A 106 16.53 -11.09 22.42
N VAL A 107 16.75 -11.25 23.71
CA VAL A 107 17.43 -10.27 24.56
C VAL A 107 18.72 -10.85 25.12
N LYS A 108 19.74 -10.01 25.21
CA LYS A 108 20.97 -10.26 25.99
C LYS A 108 21.01 -9.25 27.12
N GLN A 109 21.29 -9.74 28.31
CA GLN A 109 21.57 -8.89 29.46
C GLN A 109 22.99 -8.34 29.31
N THR A 110 23.10 -7.02 29.20
CA THR A 110 24.37 -6.33 29.18
C THR A 110 24.48 -5.54 30.48
N GLN A 111 25.55 -5.78 31.25
CA GLN A 111 25.87 -4.95 32.40
C GLN A 111 26.39 -3.62 31.86
N SER A 112 25.64 -2.53 32.04
CA SER A 112 26.17 -1.20 31.77
C SER A 112 26.88 -0.73 33.04
N GLU A 113 28.21 -0.64 33.00
CA GLU A 113 28.93 0.19 33.96
C GLU A 113 28.49 1.64 33.73
N GLY A 114 27.84 2.25 34.73
CA GLY A 114 27.46 3.65 34.66
C GLY A 114 28.70 4.54 34.59
N PHE A 115 28.61 5.66 33.86
CA PHE A 115 29.68 6.66 33.76
C PHE A 115 30.12 7.19 35.14
N PHE A 116 29.22 7.16 36.13
CA PHE A 116 29.50 7.45 37.53
C PHE A 116 29.58 6.15 38.33
N LYS A 117 30.78 5.76 38.77
CA LYS A 117 31.02 4.57 39.61
C LYS A 117 30.41 4.67 41.02
N ASP A 118 30.07 5.88 41.47
CA ASP A 118 29.60 6.13 42.85
C ASP A 118 28.09 5.91 43.05
N LEU A 119 27.33 5.70 41.96
CA LEU A 119 25.94 5.29 42.05
C LEU A 119 25.90 3.76 41.96
N ASN A 120 25.81 3.09 43.11
CA ASN A 120 25.58 1.65 43.27
C ASN A 120 24.22 1.22 42.68
N SER A 121 24.09 1.31 41.36
CA SER A 121 23.02 0.66 40.62
C SER A 121 23.66 0.00 39.40
N SER A 122 24.15 -1.23 39.59
CA SER A 122 24.39 -2.17 38.49
C SER A 122 23.05 -2.50 37.83
N ARG A 123 22.50 -1.55 37.06
CA ARG A 123 21.27 -1.76 36.31
C ARG A 123 21.62 -2.71 35.17
N THR A 124 21.18 -3.95 35.28
CA THR A 124 21.19 -4.89 34.17
C THR A 124 20.29 -4.30 33.08
N LYS A 125 20.90 -3.91 31.95
CA LYS A 125 20.17 -3.36 30.81
C LYS A 125 19.94 -4.49 29.82
N GLU A 126 18.68 -4.85 29.63
CA GLU A 126 18.30 -5.79 28.58
C GLU A 126 18.42 -5.11 27.21
N THR A 127 19.22 -5.70 26.34
CA THR A 127 19.44 -5.23 24.97
C THR A 127 18.96 -6.29 24.00
N ILE A 128 18.14 -5.89 23.03
CA ILE A 128 17.64 -6.80 21.99
C ILE A 128 18.83 -7.27 21.14
N SER A 129 19.17 -8.56 21.24
CA SER A 129 20.27 -9.17 20.49
C SER A 129 19.84 -9.63 19.11
N TYR A 130 18.58 -10.05 18.97
CA TYR A 130 18.01 -10.50 17.71
C TYR A 130 16.64 -9.86 17.50
N PHE A 131 16.46 -9.28 16.31
CA PHE A 131 15.17 -8.82 15.82
C PHE A 131 15.00 -9.30 14.36
N PRO A 132 13.87 -9.92 14.00
CA PRO A 132 13.62 -10.43 12.66
C PRO A 132 13.88 -9.38 11.56
N LYS A 133 14.53 -9.79 10.47
CA LYS A 133 14.72 -8.89 9.33
C LYS A 133 13.46 -8.87 8.49
N ILE A 134 12.63 -7.85 8.73
CA ILE A 134 11.41 -7.58 7.97
C ILE A 134 11.60 -6.30 7.19
N TYR A 135 11.20 -6.31 5.93
CA TYR A 135 11.22 -5.16 5.05
C TYR A 135 9.81 -4.86 4.57
N TYR A 136 9.47 -3.57 4.56
CA TYR A 136 8.18 -3.06 4.14
C TYR A 136 8.34 -2.18 2.90
N ARG A 137 7.48 -2.37 1.90
CA ARG A 137 7.36 -1.50 0.74
C ARG A 137 5.88 -1.34 0.38
N MET A 138 5.49 -0.12 0.01
CA MET A 138 4.18 0.18 -0.55
C MET A 138 4.40 0.86 -1.90
N LYS A 139 3.75 0.35 -2.95
CA LYS A 139 3.81 0.93 -4.29
C LYS A 139 2.56 0.56 -5.06
N ASP A 140 1.95 1.52 -5.75
CA ASP A 140 0.82 1.29 -6.67
C ASP A 140 -0.35 0.54 -6.00
N GLY A 141 -0.62 0.83 -4.72
CA GLY A 141 -1.68 0.16 -3.93
C GLY A 141 -1.35 -1.26 -3.44
N LEU A 142 -0.18 -1.80 -3.79
CA LEU A 142 0.33 -3.08 -3.30
C LEU A 142 1.30 -2.89 -2.12
N LEU A 143 1.14 -3.73 -1.12
CA LEU A 143 2.01 -3.87 0.03
C LEU A 143 2.91 -5.08 -0.17
N SER A 144 4.22 -4.88 -0.17
CA SER A 144 5.20 -5.97 -0.16
C SER A 144 5.87 -6.05 1.20
N ILE A 145 5.68 -7.17 1.89
CA ILE A 145 6.29 -7.47 3.18
C ILE A 145 7.21 -8.65 3.01
N ARG A 146 8.51 -8.40 3.10
CA ARG A 146 9.55 -9.42 2.94
C ARG A 146 10.16 -9.77 4.28
N VAL A 147 10.11 -11.04 4.65
CA VAL A 147 10.57 -11.55 5.95
C VAL A 147 11.70 -12.55 5.75
N GLN A 148 12.82 -12.35 6.43
CA GLN A 148 13.92 -13.31 6.39
C GLN A 148 13.51 -14.60 7.08
N ILE A 149 13.65 -15.71 6.37
CA ILE A 149 13.52 -17.05 6.94
C ILE A 149 14.85 -17.35 7.62
N SER A 150 14.81 -17.52 8.94
CA SER A 150 15.93 -18.02 9.72
C SER A 150 15.58 -19.44 10.21
N LEU A 151 16.57 -20.33 10.31
CA LEU A 151 16.44 -21.65 10.93
C LEU A 151 16.32 -21.56 12.46
N GLY A 152 15.73 -20.47 12.97
CA GLY A 152 15.66 -20.13 14.38
C GLY A 152 14.30 -20.43 15.00
N LYS A 153 14.17 -20.10 16.29
CA LYS A 153 12.99 -20.36 17.12
C LYS A 153 11.66 -19.84 16.54
N TYR A 154 11.70 -18.77 15.76
CA TYR A 154 10.51 -18.05 15.29
C TYR A 154 10.15 -18.32 13.82
N GLN A 155 10.80 -19.29 13.18
CA GLN A 155 10.66 -19.54 11.74
C GLN A 155 9.20 -19.77 11.34
N ASP A 156 8.52 -20.70 12.01
CA ASP A 156 7.17 -21.15 11.62
C ASP A 156 6.13 -20.03 11.76
N GLN A 157 6.29 -19.17 12.77
CA GLN A 157 5.44 -17.99 12.96
C GLN A 157 5.67 -16.96 11.86
N LEU A 158 6.93 -16.70 11.51
CA LEU A 158 7.32 -15.75 10.47
C LEU A 158 7.00 -16.24 9.05
N LEU A 159 6.90 -17.55 8.84
CA LEU A 159 6.47 -18.19 7.60
C LEU A 159 4.94 -18.21 7.40
N LYS A 160 4.16 -17.95 8.46
CA LYS A 160 2.69 -18.04 8.47
C LYS A 160 2.04 -16.73 8.95
N LEU A 161 2.42 -15.62 8.31
CA LEU A 161 1.93 -14.29 8.67
C LEU A 161 0.66 -13.86 7.93
N GLU A 162 0.16 -14.64 6.97
CA GLU A 162 -0.94 -14.28 6.06
C GLU A 162 -2.12 -13.67 6.81
N LYS A 163 -2.72 -14.46 7.71
CA LYS A 163 -3.90 -14.04 8.47
C LYS A 163 -3.64 -12.84 9.36
N LYS A 164 -2.42 -12.72 9.93
CA LYS A 164 -2.04 -11.58 10.78
C LYS A 164 -1.85 -10.30 9.98
N LEU A 165 -1.32 -10.40 8.76
CA LEU A 165 -1.15 -9.26 7.86
C LEU A 165 -2.50 -8.81 7.31
N GLU A 166 -3.35 -9.74 6.88
CA GLU A 166 -4.67 -9.44 6.33
C GLU A 166 -5.57 -8.74 7.36
N SER A 167 -5.74 -9.36 8.53
CA SER A 167 -6.55 -8.78 9.61
C SER A 167 -5.88 -7.58 10.28
N GLY A 168 -4.56 -7.57 10.38
CA GLY A 168 -3.80 -6.52 11.06
C GLY A 168 -3.65 -5.25 10.23
N LEU A 169 -3.46 -5.36 8.90
CA LEU A 169 -3.26 -4.20 8.04
C LEU A 169 -4.49 -3.90 7.18
N TYR A 170 -5.57 -4.68 7.30
CA TYR A 170 -6.79 -4.56 6.49
C TYR A 170 -6.48 -4.62 4.99
N CYS A 171 -5.92 -5.75 4.59
CA CYS A 171 -5.48 -6.04 3.23
C CYS A 171 -5.81 -7.50 2.88
N GLU A 172 -5.69 -7.86 1.60
CA GLU A 172 -5.90 -9.23 1.12
C GLU A 172 -4.61 -9.76 0.50
N LEU A 173 -4.22 -10.99 0.85
CA LEU A 173 -3.03 -11.61 0.28
C LEU A 173 -3.27 -11.96 -1.18
N VAL A 174 -2.43 -11.43 -2.07
CA VAL A 174 -2.47 -11.73 -3.50
C VAL A 174 -1.44 -12.79 -3.87
N GLU A 175 -0.25 -12.70 -3.26
CA GLU A 175 0.86 -13.58 -3.59
C GLU A 175 1.73 -13.87 -2.36
N LYS A 176 2.21 -15.11 -2.28
CA LYS A 176 3.24 -15.52 -1.32
C LYS A 176 4.33 -16.26 -2.07
N GLU A 177 5.52 -15.66 -2.14
CA GLU A 177 6.68 -16.25 -2.80
C GLU A 177 7.76 -16.59 -1.76
N LEU A 178 8.40 -17.75 -1.90
CA LEU A 178 9.62 -18.09 -1.15
C LEU A 178 10.83 -18.00 -2.07
N LYS A 179 11.75 -17.08 -1.77
CA LYS A 179 12.93 -16.82 -2.60
C LYS A 179 14.12 -16.34 -1.78
N ASP A 180 15.31 -16.88 -2.06
CA ASP A 180 16.59 -16.46 -1.47
C ASP A 180 16.61 -16.42 0.08
N SER A 181 15.99 -17.41 0.73
CA SER A 181 15.80 -17.44 2.21
C SER A 181 14.93 -16.30 2.76
N TYR A 182 14.03 -15.77 1.94
CA TYR A 182 12.97 -14.87 2.37
C TYR A 182 11.62 -15.42 1.93
N VAL A 183 10.59 -15.08 2.70
CA VAL A 183 9.20 -15.12 2.24
C VAL A 183 8.76 -13.70 1.93
N GLU A 184 8.16 -13.49 0.76
CA GLU A 184 7.58 -12.22 0.36
C GLU A 184 6.07 -12.37 0.26
N TYR A 185 5.35 -11.53 1.01
CA TYR A 185 3.91 -11.40 0.99
C TYR A 185 3.54 -10.15 0.19
N THR A 186 2.85 -10.32 -0.92
CA THR A 186 2.26 -9.21 -1.69
C THR A 186 0.78 -9.14 -1.34
N LEU A 187 0.35 -8.01 -0.80
CA LEU A 187 -1.03 -7.79 -0.34
C LEU A 187 -1.65 -6.58 -1.03
N LEU A 188 -2.92 -6.69 -1.38
CA LEU A 188 -3.74 -5.61 -1.92
C LEU A 188 -4.32 -4.80 -0.76
N TYR A 189 -4.00 -3.51 -0.70
CA TYR A 189 -4.44 -2.63 0.37
C TYR A 189 -5.73 -1.88 0.02
N ASP A 190 -6.55 -1.63 1.04
CA ASP A 190 -7.74 -0.76 0.98
C ASP A 190 -8.70 -1.15 -0.16
N ILE A 191 -9.17 -2.40 -0.11
CA ILE A 191 -10.03 -2.98 -1.14
C ILE A 191 -11.31 -2.16 -1.31
N ILE A 192 -11.86 -1.64 -0.20
CA ILE A 192 -13.12 -0.88 -0.22
C ILE A 192 -12.94 0.48 -0.88
N ALA A 193 -11.95 1.28 -0.48
CA ALA A 193 -11.78 2.61 -1.09
C ALA A 193 -11.34 2.55 -2.55
N ASN A 194 -10.70 1.43 -2.95
CA ASN A 194 -10.26 1.18 -4.32
C ASN A 194 -11.34 0.59 -5.22
N ARG A 195 -12.54 0.25 -4.72
CA ARG A 195 -13.66 -0.15 -5.57
C ARG A 195 -14.05 0.99 -6.51
N ILE A 196 -14.51 0.59 -7.68
CA ILE A 196 -15.10 1.44 -8.69
C ILE A 196 -16.50 0.92 -8.99
N GLY A 197 -17.40 1.80 -9.42
CA GLY A 197 -18.72 1.44 -9.94
C GLY A 197 -18.62 0.62 -11.22
N ILE A 198 -19.67 -0.12 -11.54
CA ILE A 198 -19.76 -0.90 -12.79
C ILE A 198 -19.66 0.04 -14.01
N ASP A 199 -20.24 1.22 -13.91
CA ASP A 199 -20.21 2.29 -14.90
C ASP A 199 -18.80 2.88 -15.13
N GLU A 200 -17.92 2.79 -14.13
CA GLU A 200 -16.52 3.23 -14.21
C GLU A 200 -15.59 2.16 -14.81
N VAL A 201 -16.08 0.93 -15.01
CA VAL A 201 -15.33 -0.14 -15.67
C VAL A 201 -15.41 0.08 -17.19
N VAL A 202 -14.31 0.56 -17.76
CA VAL A 202 -14.22 0.86 -19.19
C VAL A 202 -13.06 0.09 -19.82
N ALA A 203 -13.32 -0.52 -20.98
CA ALA A 203 -12.32 -1.18 -21.82
C ALA A 203 -11.73 -0.18 -22.81
N GLU A 204 -10.47 0.22 -22.61
CA GLU A 204 -9.80 1.20 -23.44
C GLU A 204 -8.33 0.81 -23.65
N SER A 205 -7.84 0.99 -24.88
CA SER A 205 -6.41 0.84 -25.23
C SER A 205 -5.77 -0.47 -24.74
N GLY A 206 -6.46 -1.60 -24.92
CA GLY A 206 -5.90 -2.90 -24.55
C GLY A 206 -5.96 -3.23 -23.06
N ALA A 207 -6.73 -2.47 -22.28
CA ALA A 207 -6.80 -2.63 -20.84
C ALA A 207 -8.22 -2.40 -20.29
N LEU A 208 -8.52 -3.10 -19.19
CA LEU A 208 -9.76 -2.99 -18.43
C LEU A 208 -9.44 -2.61 -16.99
N ARG A 209 -9.90 -1.45 -16.53
CA ARG A 209 -9.74 -1.05 -15.12
C ARG A 209 -10.76 -1.78 -14.26
N LEU A 210 -10.27 -2.63 -13.35
CA LEU A 210 -11.12 -3.41 -12.44
C LEU A 210 -11.29 -2.74 -11.08
N MET A 211 -10.28 -1.98 -10.65
CA MET A 211 -10.25 -1.17 -9.43
C MET A 211 -9.37 0.06 -9.65
N LYS A 212 -9.37 1.04 -8.74
CA LYS A 212 -8.50 2.24 -8.85
C LYS A 212 -7.02 1.90 -8.99
N ASN A 213 -6.59 0.81 -8.36
CA ASN A 213 -5.22 0.32 -8.34
C ASN A 213 -5.02 -1.01 -9.09
N GLN A 214 -6.06 -1.57 -9.73
CA GLN A 214 -5.96 -2.83 -10.46
C GLN A 214 -6.49 -2.67 -11.89
N VAL A 215 -5.60 -2.95 -12.84
CA VAL A 215 -5.91 -2.93 -14.27
C VAL A 215 -5.53 -4.27 -14.86
N TRP A 216 -6.43 -4.83 -15.68
CA TRP A 216 -6.11 -5.98 -16.52
C TRP A 216 -5.73 -5.48 -17.92
N ALA A 217 -4.42 -5.44 -18.21
CA ALA A 217 -3.91 -5.08 -19.52
C ALA A 217 -3.92 -6.31 -20.45
N TYR A 218 -5.08 -6.59 -21.06
CA TYR A 218 -5.29 -7.77 -21.89
C TYR A 218 -4.46 -7.79 -23.18
N ASP A 219 -3.94 -6.66 -23.66
CA ASP A 219 -2.98 -6.66 -24.77
C ASP A 219 -1.65 -7.35 -24.39
N SER A 220 -1.25 -7.26 -23.12
CA SER A 220 -0.03 -7.89 -22.61
C SER A 220 -0.28 -9.25 -21.97
N LEU A 221 -1.42 -9.40 -21.29
CA LEU A 221 -1.86 -10.64 -20.63
C LEU A 221 -3.28 -11.00 -21.09
N PRO A 222 -3.44 -11.63 -22.28
CA PRO A 222 -4.73 -11.75 -22.97
C PRO A 222 -5.70 -12.77 -22.36
N HIS A 223 -5.28 -13.50 -21.34
CA HIS A 223 -6.08 -14.56 -20.74
C HIS A 223 -6.24 -14.34 -19.24
N MET A 224 -7.46 -14.51 -18.76
CA MET A 224 -7.81 -14.41 -17.35
C MET A 224 -8.55 -15.67 -16.92
N LEU A 225 -8.18 -16.21 -15.75
CA LEU A 225 -8.91 -17.27 -15.07
C LEU A 225 -9.67 -16.67 -13.88
N ILE A 226 -10.98 -16.87 -13.82
CA ILE A 226 -11.82 -16.43 -12.70
C ILE A 226 -12.29 -17.67 -11.93
N ALA A 227 -11.84 -17.80 -10.68
CA ALA A 227 -12.18 -18.90 -9.80
C ALA A 227 -12.86 -18.41 -8.53
N GLY A 228 -13.71 -19.24 -7.92
CA GLY A 228 -14.40 -18.92 -6.68
C GLY A 228 -15.61 -19.81 -6.41
N GLY A 229 -16.07 -19.82 -5.16
CA GLY A 229 -17.26 -20.58 -4.74
C GLY A 229 -18.59 -19.99 -5.25
N THR A 230 -19.68 -20.71 -5.05
CA THR A 230 -21.05 -20.20 -5.28
C THR A 230 -21.31 -19.00 -4.35
N GLY A 231 -21.99 -17.97 -4.85
CA GLY A 231 -22.24 -16.73 -4.11
C GLY A 231 -21.06 -15.76 -4.03
N GLY A 232 -19.89 -16.11 -4.57
CA GLY A 232 -18.70 -15.25 -4.58
C GLY A 232 -18.70 -14.11 -5.62
N GLY A 233 -19.83 -13.84 -6.29
CA GLY A 233 -19.95 -12.74 -7.26
C GLY A 233 -19.38 -12.99 -8.65
N LYS A 234 -18.93 -14.22 -8.98
CA LYS A 234 -18.35 -14.55 -10.31
C LYS A 234 -19.23 -14.12 -11.49
N THR A 235 -20.53 -14.42 -11.44
CA THR A 235 -21.47 -14.06 -12.52
C THR A 235 -21.56 -12.55 -12.68
N TYR A 236 -21.72 -11.80 -11.60
CA TYR A 236 -21.74 -10.33 -11.62
C TYR A 236 -20.43 -9.73 -12.16
N PHE A 237 -19.29 -10.32 -11.81
CA PHE A 237 -17.99 -9.90 -12.32
C PHE A 237 -17.89 -10.14 -13.84
N LEU A 238 -18.31 -11.31 -14.34
CA LEU A 238 -18.36 -11.58 -15.78
C LEU A 238 -19.32 -10.63 -16.51
N LEU A 239 -20.51 -10.38 -15.97
CA LEU A 239 -21.47 -9.43 -16.53
C LEU A 239 -20.88 -8.01 -16.62
N THR A 240 -20.12 -7.59 -15.61
CA THR A 240 -19.42 -6.29 -15.61
C THR A 240 -18.38 -6.22 -16.73
N ILE A 241 -17.60 -7.28 -16.93
CA ILE A 241 -16.62 -7.36 -18.04
C ILE A 241 -17.35 -7.32 -19.39
N ILE A 242 -18.42 -8.09 -19.56
CA ILE A 242 -19.22 -8.12 -20.79
C ILE A 242 -19.80 -6.73 -21.08
N GLU A 243 -20.40 -6.07 -20.09
CA GLU A 243 -20.93 -4.71 -20.26
C GLU A 243 -19.86 -3.72 -20.69
N ALA A 244 -18.68 -3.76 -20.06
CA ALA A 244 -17.57 -2.88 -20.40
C ALA A 244 -17.03 -3.13 -21.81
N LEU A 245 -16.95 -4.39 -22.23
CA LEU A 245 -16.48 -4.76 -23.57
C LEU A 245 -17.53 -4.47 -24.65
N LEU A 246 -18.83 -4.57 -24.36
CA LEU A 246 -19.92 -4.19 -25.28
C LEU A 246 -19.91 -2.69 -25.64
N LYS A 247 -19.32 -1.85 -24.78
CA LYS A 247 -19.12 -0.42 -25.04
C LYS A 247 -17.91 -0.14 -25.97
N SER A 248 -17.16 -1.18 -26.33
CA SER A 248 -16.03 -1.11 -27.27
C SER A 248 -16.40 -1.77 -28.61
N ASP A 249 -15.48 -1.75 -29.58
CA ASP A 249 -15.66 -2.42 -30.88
C ASP A 249 -15.35 -3.94 -30.81
N ALA A 250 -15.40 -4.55 -29.63
CA ALA A 250 -15.12 -5.97 -29.44
C ALA A 250 -16.31 -6.84 -29.88
N GLU A 251 -16.02 -7.86 -30.67
CA GLU A 251 -16.96 -8.94 -30.91
C GLU A 251 -16.90 -9.94 -29.74
N LEU A 252 -18.04 -10.21 -29.11
CA LEU A 252 -18.12 -11.04 -27.90
C LEU A 252 -18.82 -12.36 -28.16
N PHE A 253 -18.27 -13.43 -27.58
CA PHE A 253 -18.82 -14.78 -27.60
C PHE A 253 -18.99 -15.24 -26.15
N VAL A 254 -20.20 -15.64 -25.77
CA VAL A 254 -20.51 -16.08 -24.40
C VAL A 254 -20.96 -17.54 -24.43
N LEU A 255 -20.22 -18.39 -23.73
CA LEU A 255 -20.48 -19.82 -23.67
C LEU A 255 -20.91 -20.18 -22.24
N ASP A 256 -22.19 -20.49 -22.05
CA ASP A 256 -22.74 -20.89 -20.75
C ASP A 256 -23.31 -22.31 -20.78
N PRO A 257 -22.50 -23.34 -20.53
CA PRO A 257 -22.96 -24.74 -20.57
C PRO A 257 -23.98 -25.07 -19.48
N LYS A 258 -24.18 -24.19 -18.48
CA LYS A 258 -25.21 -24.40 -17.44
C LYS A 258 -26.58 -23.88 -17.87
N ASN A 259 -26.64 -23.10 -18.95
CA ASN A 259 -27.85 -22.41 -19.38
C ASN A 259 -28.49 -21.62 -18.21
N ALA A 260 -27.70 -20.79 -17.55
CA ALA A 260 -28.08 -20.00 -16.39
C ALA A 260 -28.07 -18.50 -16.75
N ASP A 261 -27.69 -17.63 -15.81
CA ASP A 261 -27.79 -16.17 -15.92
C ASP A 261 -27.10 -15.59 -17.19
N LEU A 262 -26.03 -16.22 -17.68
CA LEU A 262 -25.30 -15.73 -18.86
C LEU A 262 -25.98 -16.12 -20.18
N ALA A 263 -26.75 -17.22 -20.21
CA ALA A 263 -27.48 -17.63 -21.41
C ALA A 263 -28.61 -16.66 -21.77
N ASP A 264 -29.21 -16.00 -20.77
CA ASP A 264 -30.27 -15.00 -20.96
C ASP A 264 -29.79 -13.77 -21.75
N LEU A 265 -28.46 -13.53 -21.80
CA LEU A 265 -27.87 -12.49 -22.64
C LEU A 265 -28.16 -12.69 -24.13
N GLY A 266 -28.49 -13.91 -24.56
CA GLY A 266 -28.89 -14.20 -25.95
C GLY A 266 -30.13 -13.43 -26.41
N THR A 267 -30.90 -12.84 -25.49
CA THR A 267 -32.03 -11.96 -25.82
C THR A 267 -31.62 -10.55 -26.24
N VAL A 268 -30.41 -10.11 -25.87
CA VAL A 268 -29.93 -8.73 -26.05
C VAL A 268 -28.62 -8.64 -26.82
N MET A 269 -27.89 -9.75 -26.99
CA MET A 269 -26.68 -9.81 -27.81
C MET A 269 -26.58 -11.12 -28.61
N PRO A 270 -25.93 -11.11 -29.78
CA PRO A 270 -25.66 -12.32 -30.54
C PRO A 270 -24.57 -13.19 -29.88
N HIS A 271 -24.33 -14.37 -30.45
CA HIS A 271 -23.21 -15.26 -30.08
C HIS A 271 -23.19 -15.73 -28.62
N VAL A 272 -24.37 -16.02 -28.08
CA VAL A 272 -24.56 -16.65 -26.77
C VAL A 272 -25.00 -18.10 -26.98
N TYR A 273 -24.21 -19.04 -26.47
CA TYR A 273 -24.43 -20.47 -26.70
C TYR A 273 -24.44 -21.25 -25.38
N SER A 274 -25.40 -22.17 -25.24
CA SER A 274 -25.52 -23.04 -24.08
C SER A 274 -25.55 -24.53 -24.43
N GLN A 275 -25.92 -24.88 -25.67
CA GLN A 275 -25.93 -26.27 -26.11
C GLN A 275 -24.52 -26.76 -26.42
N LYS A 276 -24.25 -28.03 -26.10
CA LYS A 276 -22.93 -28.64 -26.25
C LYS A 276 -22.40 -28.53 -27.67
N GLU A 277 -23.23 -28.86 -28.65
CA GLU A 277 -22.87 -28.88 -30.08
C GLU A 277 -22.52 -27.48 -30.57
N GLU A 278 -23.27 -26.46 -30.16
CA GLU A 278 -23.03 -25.05 -30.50
C GLU A 278 -21.76 -24.52 -29.84
N ILE A 279 -21.54 -24.84 -28.56
CA ILE A 279 -20.31 -24.49 -27.84
C ILE A 279 -19.09 -25.11 -28.52
N SER A 280 -19.15 -26.39 -28.90
CA SER A 280 -18.05 -27.05 -29.62
C SER A 280 -17.80 -26.40 -30.99
N ALA A 281 -18.84 -26.08 -31.75
CA ALA A 281 -18.70 -25.41 -33.04
C ALA A 281 -18.10 -23.99 -32.89
N CYS A 282 -18.51 -23.24 -31.86
CA CYS A 282 -17.97 -21.91 -31.58
C CYS A 282 -16.48 -21.94 -31.23
N VAL A 283 -16.02 -22.94 -30.46
CA VAL A 283 -14.60 -23.09 -30.11
C VAL A 283 -13.76 -23.48 -31.33
N GLU A 284 -14.29 -24.32 -32.21
CA GLU A 284 -13.63 -24.69 -33.48
C GLU A 284 -13.50 -23.47 -34.40
N ASP A 285 -14.58 -22.70 -34.57
CA ASP A 285 -14.56 -21.45 -35.35
C ASP A 285 -13.55 -20.45 -34.79
N PHE A 286 -13.50 -20.28 -33.46
CA PHE A 286 -12.50 -19.43 -32.79
C PHE A 286 -11.07 -19.85 -33.15
N TYR A 287 -10.78 -21.16 -33.14
CA TYR A 287 -9.47 -21.69 -33.53
C TYR A 287 -9.14 -21.39 -35.00
N GLU A 288 -10.07 -21.65 -35.92
CA GLU A 288 -9.86 -21.40 -37.36
C GLU A 288 -9.65 -19.92 -37.66
N ARG A 289 -10.41 -19.02 -37.01
CA ARG A 289 -10.25 -17.57 -37.10
C ARG A 289 -8.89 -17.12 -36.57
N MET A 290 -8.45 -17.67 -35.43
CA MET A 290 -7.12 -17.40 -34.87
C MET A 290 -6.01 -17.83 -35.84
N MET A 291 -6.11 -19.03 -36.41
CA MET A 291 -5.12 -19.55 -37.37
C MET A 291 -5.08 -18.71 -38.65
N THR A 292 -6.24 -18.27 -39.14
CA THR A 292 -6.35 -17.37 -40.30
C THR A 292 -5.67 -16.03 -40.01
N ARG A 293 -5.92 -15.42 -38.85
CA ARG A 293 -5.25 -14.17 -38.42
C ARG A 293 -3.74 -14.35 -38.31
N SER A 294 -3.28 -15.47 -37.75
CA SER A 294 -1.85 -15.78 -37.62
C SER A 294 -1.15 -15.91 -38.97
N LYS A 295 -1.79 -16.53 -39.97
CA LYS A 295 -1.29 -16.59 -41.35
C LYS A 295 -1.21 -15.19 -41.97
N ALA A 296 -2.29 -14.42 -41.89
CA ALA A 296 -2.33 -13.06 -42.43
C ALA A 296 -1.27 -12.14 -41.80
N MET A 297 -1.04 -12.24 -40.49
CA MET A 297 0.01 -11.50 -39.77
C MET A 297 1.41 -11.82 -40.29
N LYS A 298 1.69 -13.08 -40.63
CA LYS A 298 3.00 -13.51 -41.17
C LYS A 298 3.27 -12.98 -42.58
N GLU A 299 2.22 -12.68 -43.33
CA GLU A 299 2.30 -12.12 -44.68
C GLU A 299 2.47 -10.58 -44.67
N MET A 300 2.35 -9.93 -43.51
CA MET A 300 2.50 -8.48 -43.40
C MET A 300 3.95 -8.03 -43.65
N PRO A 301 4.18 -6.93 -44.38
CA PRO A 301 5.53 -6.49 -44.80
C PRO A 301 6.45 -6.08 -43.64
N ASN A 302 5.89 -5.77 -42.48
CA ASN A 302 6.59 -5.40 -41.25
C ASN A 302 6.62 -6.53 -40.21
N TYR A 303 6.19 -7.74 -40.57
CA TYR A 303 6.25 -8.88 -39.68
C TYR A 303 7.70 -9.21 -39.32
N LYS A 304 7.95 -9.36 -38.01
CA LYS A 304 9.22 -9.87 -37.48
C LYS A 304 8.90 -11.01 -36.55
N THR A 305 9.59 -12.12 -36.74
CA THR A 305 9.60 -13.20 -35.75
C THR A 305 10.28 -12.66 -34.48
N GLY A 306 9.63 -12.87 -33.33
CA GLY A 306 10.15 -12.47 -32.01
C GLY A 306 11.38 -13.25 -31.58
#